data_AF-A0A9D6TY52-F1
#
_entry.id   AF-A0A9D6TY52-F1
#
_cell.length_a   1.000
_cell.length_b   1.000
_cell.length_c   1.000
_cell.angle_alpha   90.00
_cell.angle_beta   90.00
_cell.angle_gamma   90.00
#
_symmetry.space_group_name_H-M   'P 1'
#
loop_
_entity.id
_entity.type
_entity.pdbx_description
1 polymer ?
#
loop_
_entity_poly.entity_id
_entity_poly.type
_entity_poly.pdbx_seq_one_letter_code
_entity_poly.pdbx_strand_id
1 'polypeptide(L)'
;MEATVHGAHTLTLALDTDAVLTLLSPAAAARLGLGPASDAPRRSVAPPGRREVEVPLVRVTAIQVGESLVENLEVGVVDVYPEAPKVDGVLGRDFLGRFGVTLDLAARRLRLRPMQPGAR
;
A
#
# COMPACT_ATOMS: atom_id res chain seq x y z
N MET A 1 4.10 -1.46 -9.59
CA MET A 1 5.38 -1.99 -9.09
C MET A 1 5.12 -3.28 -8.36
N GLU A 2 6.09 -4.18 -8.30
CA GLU A 2 5.93 -5.42 -7.54
C GLU A 2 6.27 -5.19 -6.06
N ALA A 3 5.47 -5.78 -5.18
CA ALA A 3 5.70 -5.86 -3.76
C ALA A 3 5.58 -7.31 -3.30
N THR A 4 6.52 -7.78 -2.49
CA THR A 4 6.44 -9.08 -1.82
C THR A 4 5.79 -8.88 -0.45
N VAL A 5 4.70 -9.58 -0.20
CA VAL A 5 3.91 -9.50 1.03
C VAL A 5 3.99 -10.81 1.77
N HIS A 6 4.18 -10.73 3.10
CA HIS A 6 4.42 -11.89 3.98
C HIS A 6 5.59 -12.78 3.50
N GLY A 7 6.55 -12.22 2.77
CA GLY A 7 7.73 -12.94 2.25
C GLY A 7 7.47 -13.88 1.07
N ALA A 8 6.23 -14.10 0.64
CA ALA A 8 5.89 -15.12 -0.36
C ALA A 8 4.91 -14.66 -1.45
N HIS A 9 4.08 -13.66 -1.19
CA HIS A 9 3.03 -13.25 -2.14
C HIS A 9 3.44 -12.01 -2.92
N THR A 10 3.53 -12.13 -4.24
CA THR A 10 3.79 -10.97 -5.11
C THR A 10 2.48 -10.28 -5.48
N LEU A 11 2.42 -8.97 -5.20
CA LEU A 11 1.33 -8.08 -5.59
C LEU A 11 1.83 -6.96 -6.50
N THR A 12 0.98 -6.53 -7.43
CA THR A 12 1.24 -5.35 -8.27
C THR A 12 0.55 -4.12 -7.67
N LEU A 13 1.32 -3.20 -7.09
CA LEU A 13 0.81 -1.98 -6.47
C LEU A 13 1.08 -0.74 -7.34
N ALA A 14 0.11 0.17 -7.44
CA ALA A 14 0.33 1.50 -7.97
C ALA A 14 1.08 2.37 -6.96
N LEU A 15 2.00 3.21 -7.42
CA LEU A 15 2.55 4.26 -6.56
C LEU A 15 1.51 5.37 -6.42
N ASP A 16 1.15 5.72 -5.19
CA ASP A 16 0.27 6.86 -4.95
C ASP A 16 0.83 7.71 -3.81
N THR A 17 1.48 8.83 -4.17
CA THR A 17 2.05 9.76 -3.19
C THR A 17 0.99 10.64 -2.53
N ASP A 18 -0.23 10.69 -3.05
CA ASP A 18 -1.33 11.47 -2.51
C ASP A 18 -2.22 10.62 -1.59
N ALA A 19 -2.18 9.29 -1.73
CA ALA A 19 -2.82 8.36 -0.81
C ALA A 19 -2.14 8.37 0.57
N VAL A 20 -2.91 8.64 1.62
CA VAL A 20 -2.45 8.56 3.02
C VAL A 20 -2.20 7.11 3.42
N LEU A 21 -3.10 6.21 3.03
CA LEU A 21 -3.05 4.78 3.36
C LEU A 21 -2.60 3.95 2.16
N THR A 22 -1.89 2.87 2.44
CA THR A 22 -1.72 1.75 1.54
C THR A 22 -3.05 0.99 1.48
N LEU A 23 -3.52 0.67 0.27
CA LEU A 23 -4.81 0.01 0.05
C LEU A 23 -4.62 -1.25 -0.78
N LEU A 24 -5.41 -2.28 -0.50
CA LEU A 24 -5.49 -3.51 -1.28
C LEU A 24 -6.92 -3.73 -1.77
N SER A 25 -7.03 -4.26 -2.99
CA SER A 25 -8.30 -4.79 -3.46
C SER A 25 -8.76 -5.96 -2.58
N PRO A 26 -10.08 -6.23 -2.48
CA PRO A 26 -10.58 -7.41 -1.79
C PRO A 26 -9.99 -8.72 -2.31
N ALA A 27 -9.76 -8.82 -3.63
CA ALA A 27 -9.14 -10.00 -4.25
C ALA A 27 -7.68 -10.19 -3.82
N ALA A 28 -6.90 -9.11 -3.74
CA ALA A 28 -5.53 -9.15 -3.24
C ALA A 28 -5.48 -9.53 -1.76
N ALA A 29 -6.34 -8.95 -0.93
CA ALA A 29 -6.44 -9.32 0.49
C ALA A 29 -6.79 -10.81 0.65
N ALA A 30 -7.75 -11.32 -0.12
CA ALA A 30 -8.12 -12.74 -0.11
C ALA A 30 -6.96 -13.66 -0.54
N ARG A 31 -6.16 -13.28 -1.54
CA ARG A 31 -4.94 -14.02 -1.94
C ARG A 31 -3.90 -14.11 -0.84
N LEU A 32 -3.89 -13.16 0.10
CA LEU A 32 -3.03 -13.15 1.28
C LEU A 32 -3.64 -13.92 2.47
N GLY A 33 -4.83 -14.51 2.31
CA GLY A 33 -5.59 -15.10 3.42
C GLY A 33 -6.12 -14.07 4.41
N LEU A 34 -6.20 -12.80 4.00
CA LEU A 34 -6.69 -11.70 4.82
C LEU A 34 -8.15 -11.41 4.51
N GLY A 35 -8.97 -11.34 5.55
CA GLY A 35 -10.34 -10.86 5.51
C GLY A 35 -10.55 -9.91 6.68
N PRO A 36 -11.13 -8.72 6.48
CA PRO A 36 -11.42 -7.84 7.60
C PRO A 36 -12.44 -8.51 8.53
N ALA A 37 -12.15 -8.53 9.83
CA ALA A 37 -13.10 -8.94 10.85
C ALA A 37 -14.32 -8.00 10.86
N SER A 38 -15.46 -8.48 11.36
CA SER A 38 -16.69 -7.67 11.45
C SER A 38 -16.51 -6.40 12.29
N ASP A 39 -15.61 -6.44 13.28
CA ASP A 39 -15.23 -5.36 14.19
C ASP A 39 -13.89 -4.70 13.81
N ALA A 40 -13.38 -4.96 12.60
CA ALA A 40 -12.13 -4.36 12.14
C ALA A 40 -12.19 -2.82 12.21
N PRO A 41 -11.11 -2.16 12.69
CA PRO A 41 -11.01 -0.71 12.64
C PRO A 41 -11.27 -0.19 11.22
N ARG A 42 -11.94 0.95 11.13
CA ARG A 42 -12.22 1.60 9.85
C ARG A 42 -11.52 2.95 9.76
N ARG A 43 -11.24 3.34 8.52
CA ARG A 43 -10.70 4.66 8.20
C ARG A 43 -11.44 5.23 7.01
N SER A 44 -11.65 6.54 7.09
CA SER A 44 -12.15 7.30 5.96
C SER A 44 -11.06 7.48 4.91
N VAL A 45 -11.40 7.21 3.66
CA VAL A 45 -10.54 7.48 2.50
C VAL A 45 -11.36 8.11 1.40
N ALA A 46 -10.74 9.02 0.65
CA ALA A 46 -11.33 9.68 -0.50
C ALA A 46 -10.58 9.26 -1.78
N PRO A 47 -10.94 8.12 -2.41
CA PRO A 47 -10.35 7.73 -3.68
C PRO A 47 -10.60 8.78 -4.77
N PRO A 48 -9.67 8.94 -5.74
CA PRO A 48 -9.85 9.90 -6.83
C PRO A 48 -11.19 9.71 -7.57
N GLY A 49 -11.93 10.81 -7.75
CA GLY A 49 -13.20 10.80 -8.48
C GLY A 49 -14.35 10.10 -7.76
N ARG A 50 -14.20 9.74 -6.48
CA ARG A 50 -15.24 9.09 -5.68
C ARG A 50 -15.57 9.88 -4.43
N ARG A 51 -16.74 9.59 -3.87
CA ARG A 51 -17.06 10.04 -2.52
C ARG A 51 -16.15 9.37 -1.52
N GLU A 52 -15.98 10.05 -0.40
CA GLU A 52 -15.35 9.49 0.77
C GLU A 52 -16.08 8.21 1.22
N VAL A 53 -15.30 7.19 1.58
CA VAL A 53 -15.77 5.87 1.97
C VAL A 53 -15.01 5.37 3.20
N GLU A 54 -15.73 4.71 4.10
CA GLU A 54 -15.14 4.01 5.23
C GLU A 54 -14.62 2.64 4.79
N VAL A 55 -13.31 2.41 4.93
CA VAL A 55 -12.67 1.16 4.56
C VAL A 55 -12.20 0.41 5.79
N PRO A 56 -12.43 -0.91 5.87
CA PRO A 56 -11.91 -1.70 6.96
C PRO A 56 -10.40 -1.90 6.79
N LEU A 57 -9.70 -1.95 7.92
CA LEU A 57 -8.27 -2.17 7.98
C LEU A 57 -7.95 -3.63 8.26
N VAL A 58 -6.92 -4.14 7.59
CA VAL A 58 -6.28 -5.42 7.90
C VAL A 58 -4.81 -5.20 8.23
N ARG A 59 -4.24 -6.07 9.06
CA ARG A 59 -2.82 -6.01 9.38
C ARG A 59 -2.02 -6.87 8.42
N VAL A 60 -1.01 -6.27 7.81
CA VAL A 60 -0.04 -6.95 6.97
C VAL A 60 1.28 -7.03 7.73
N THR A 61 1.83 -8.24 7.90
CA THR A 61 3.01 -8.44 8.75
C THR A 61 4.28 -7.87 8.13
N ALA A 62 4.40 -7.94 6.80
CA ALA A 62 5.54 -7.47 6.05
C ALA A 62 5.14 -7.10 4.62
N ILE A 63 5.52 -5.91 4.18
CA ILE A 63 5.48 -5.46 2.79
C ILE A 63 6.89 -5.09 2.38
N GLN A 64 7.39 -5.70 1.31
CA GLN A 64 8.71 -5.45 0.76
C GLN A 64 8.62 -4.97 -0.68
N VAL A 65 9.29 -3.85 -0.97
CA VAL A 65 9.44 -3.30 -2.33
C VAL A 65 10.93 -3.15 -2.62
N GLY A 66 11.46 -4.01 -3.50
CA GLY A 66 12.91 -4.13 -3.67
C GLY A 66 13.59 -4.51 -2.34
N GLU A 67 14.51 -3.67 -1.86
CA GLU A 67 15.20 -3.85 -0.57
C GLU A 67 14.49 -3.15 0.61
N SER A 68 13.40 -2.43 0.35
CA SER A 68 12.69 -1.64 1.36
C SER A 68 11.58 -2.46 2.00
N LEU A 69 11.72 -2.75 3.30
CA LEU A 69 10.77 -3.52 4.10
C LEU A 69 10.06 -2.62 5.11
N VAL A 70 8.73 -2.74 5.19
CA VAL A 70 7.92 -2.20 6.27
C VAL A 70 7.14 -3.34 6.90
N GLU A 71 7.29 -3.46 8.22
CA GLU A 71 6.61 -4.49 9.01
C GLU A 71 5.38 -3.90 9.72
N ASN A 72 4.41 -4.76 10.02
CA ASN A 72 3.22 -4.47 10.81
C ASN A 72 2.45 -3.22 10.36
N LEU A 73 2.11 -3.16 9.07
CA LEU A 73 1.35 -2.06 8.48
C LEU A 73 -0.16 -2.35 8.52
N GLU A 74 -0.97 -1.36 8.91
CA GLU A 74 -2.42 -1.41 8.71
C GLU A 74 -2.76 -0.95 7.30
N VAL A 75 -3.50 -1.76 6.57
CA VAL A 75 -3.80 -1.58 5.15
C VAL A 75 -5.30 -1.59 4.96
N GLY A 76 -5.83 -0.61 4.22
CA GLY A 76 -7.25 -0.55 3.91
C GLY A 76 -7.65 -1.52 2.82
N VAL A 77 -8.83 -2.14 2.94
CA VAL A 77 -9.36 -3.06 1.92
C VAL A 77 -10.49 -2.40 1.16
N VAL A 78 -10.22 -1.99 -0.08
CA VAL A 78 -11.19 -1.34 -0.98
C VAL A 78 -10.71 -1.46 -2.42
N ASP A 79 -11.64 -1.57 -3.36
CA ASP A 79 -11.30 -1.54 -4.78
C ASP A 79 -11.14 -0.10 -5.27
N VAL A 80 -9.89 0.35 -5.41
CA VAL A 80 -9.54 1.71 -5.85
C VAL A 80 -9.55 1.85 -7.38
N TYR A 81 -9.26 0.75 -8.11
CA TYR A 81 -9.08 0.76 -9.57
C TYR A 81 -9.82 -0.42 -10.24
N PRO A 82 -11.16 -0.42 -10.26
CA PRO A 82 -11.93 -1.53 -10.84
C PRO A 82 -11.69 -1.70 -12.34
N GLU A 83 -11.31 -0.62 -13.03
CA GLU A 83 -10.98 -0.62 -14.46
C GLU A 83 -9.56 -1.16 -14.74
N ALA A 84 -8.74 -1.38 -13.71
CA ALA A 84 -7.37 -1.88 -13.83
C ALA A 84 -7.19 -3.18 -13.03
N PRO A 85 -7.79 -4.31 -13.46
CA PRO A 85 -7.83 -5.56 -12.69
C PRO A 85 -6.46 -6.21 -12.46
N LYS A 86 -5.40 -5.71 -13.11
CA LYS A 86 -4.02 -6.14 -12.90
C LYS A 86 -3.32 -5.41 -11.75
N VAL A 87 -3.96 -4.40 -11.16
CA VAL A 87 -3.44 -3.63 -10.03
C VAL A 87 -4.09 -4.16 -8.76
N ASP A 88 -3.28 -4.80 -7.91
CA ASP A 88 -3.72 -5.41 -6.66
C ASP A 88 -4.03 -4.35 -5.58
N GLY A 89 -3.55 -3.12 -5.73
CA GLY A 89 -3.75 -2.03 -4.76
C GLY A 89 -2.87 -0.81 -5.00
N VAL A 90 -2.75 0.05 -3.98
CA VAL A 90 -1.92 1.26 -3.99
C VAL A 90 -0.94 1.26 -2.83
N LEU A 91 0.26 1.75 -3.08
CA LEU A 91 1.29 1.97 -2.07
C LEU A 91 1.28 3.44 -1.66
N GLY A 92 0.81 3.69 -0.44
CA GLY A 92 0.56 5.03 0.08
C GLY A 92 1.68 5.59 0.97
N ARG A 93 1.42 6.77 1.54
CA ARG A 93 2.37 7.52 2.37
C ARG A 93 2.71 6.87 3.71
N ASP A 94 1.83 6.04 4.25
CA ASP A 94 2.09 5.23 5.44
C ASP A 94 3.28 4.26 5.28
N PHE A 95 3.48 3.74 4.07
CA PHE A 95 4.66 3.00 3.65
C PHE A 95 5.78 3.94 3.15
N LEU A 96 5.47 4.80 2.18
CA LEU A 96 6.48 5.63 1.48
C LEU A 96 7.19 6.59 2.43
N GLY A 97 6.47 7.14 3.42
CA GLY A 97 6.98 8.06 4.42
C GLY A 97 7.98 7.45 5.40
N ARG A 98 8.25 6.13 5.32
CA ARG A 98 9.35 5.47 6.05
C ARG A 98 10.71 5.64 5.36
N PHE A 99 10.71 6.17 4.14
CA PHE A 99 11.88 6.24 3.27
C PHE A 99 12.06 7.64 2.70
N GLY A 100 13.32 7.98 2.38
CA GLY A 100 13.61 9.05 1.43
C GLY A 100 13.20 8.59 0.03
N VAL A 101 12.13 9.18 -0.51
CA VAL A 101 11.58 8.86 -1.83
C VAL A 101 12.24 9.72 -2.90
N THR A 102 12.69 9.11 -3.99
CA THR A 102 13.14 9.82 -5.21
C THR A 102 12.48 9.20 -6.43
N LEU A 103 11.81 10.05 -7.22
CA LEU A 103 11.15 9.66 -8.47
C LEU A 103 11.93 10.19 -9.66
N ASP A 104 12.48 9.28 -10.45
CA ASP A 104 13.11 9.56 -11.73
C ASP A 104 12.11 9.15 -12.83
N LEU A 105 11.27 10.10 -13.25
CA LEU A 105 10.19 9.85 -14.21
C LEU A 105 10.75 9.52 -15.61
N ALA A 106 11.87 10.13 -16.00
CA ALA A 106 12.52 9.87 -17.28
C ALA A 106 13.04 8.44 -17.35
N ALA A 107 13.69 7.95 -16.30
CA ALA A 107 14.15 6.57 -16.22
C ALA A 107 13.07 5.59 -15.70
N ARG A 108 11.86 6.07 -15.40
CA ARG A 108 10.74 5.33 -14.79
C ARG A 108 11.17 4.55 -13.54
N ARG A 109 11.98 5.17 -12.69
CA ARG A 109 12.56 4.53 -11.50
C ARG A 109 12.14 5.21 -10.22
N LEU A 110 11.66 4.41 -9.29
CA LEU A 110 11.51 4.76 -7.88
C LEU A 110 12.77 4.33 -7.12
N ARG A 111 13.34 5.22 -6.32
CA ARG A 111 14.35 4.88 -5.30
C ARG A 111 13.78 5.16 -3.92
N LEU A 112 13.85 4.15 -3.07
CA LEU A 112 13.54 4.24 -1.65
C LEU A 112 14.85 4.09 -0.89
N ARG A 113 15.13 5.03 0.02
CA ARG A 113 16.31 5.01 0.87
C ARG A 113 15.88 5.00 2.33
N PRO A 114 16.48 4.16 3.19
CA PRO A 114 16.25 4.25 4.63
C PRO A 114 16.47 5.69 5.09
N MET A 115 15.51 6.24 5.84
CA MET A 115 15.72 7.53 6.48
C MET A 115 16.73 7.33 7.60
N GLN A 116 17.85 8.06 7.58
CA GLN A 116 18.76 8.04 8.73
C GLN A 116 18.02 8.56 9.97
N PRO A 117 18.16 7.90 11.13
CA PRO A 117 17.62 8.44 12.36
C PRO A 117 18.35 9.75 12.69
N GLY A 118 17.64 10.88 12.65
CA GLY A 118 18.10 12.15 13.20
C GLY A 118 18.90 13.04 12.25
N ALA A 119 18.19 13.89 11.51
CA ALA A 119 18.58 15.29 11.41
C ALA A 119 17.46 16.10 12.08
N ARG A 120 17.59 16.29 13.39
CA ARG A 120 16.93 17.36 14.14
C ARG A 120 18.01 18.26 14.68
#